data_AF-A0A4Y3W8I2-F1
#
_entry.id   AF-A0A4Y3W8I2-F1
#
_cell.length_a   1.000
_cell.length_b   1.000
_cell.length_c   1.000
_cell.angle_alpha   90.00
_cell.angle_beta   90.00
_cell.angle_gamma   90.00
#
_symmetry.space_group_name_H-M   'P 1'
#
loop_
_entity.id
_entity.type
_entity.pdbx_description
1 polymer ?
#
loop_
_entity_poly.entity_id
_entity_poly.type
_entity_poly.pdbx_seq_one_letter_code
_entity_poly.pdbx_strand_id
1 'polypeptide(L)'
;MVSRSRLRSLLTGLALYAMAAMIVGYFGVNAYTGKYGLNARQDLDQEIIALTSELVRLKAERAEGEKRVALLRASGIDPDMLDERVRYQLHYANPHDLIHIIRQD
;
A
#
# COMPACT_ATOMS: atom_id res chain seq x y z
N MET A 1 -20.47 -15.79 72.82
CA MET A 1 -19.48 -16.27 71.82
C MET A 1 -20.03 -16.17 70.38
N VAL A 2 -20.51 -14.99 69.92
CA VAL A 2 -21.13 -14.84 68.58
C VAL A 2 -20.73 -13.54 67.84
N SER A 3 -19.85 -12.68 68.37
CA SER A 3 -19.45 -11.46 67.64
C SER A 3 -18.41 -11.71 66.53
N ARG A 4 -17.64 -12.81 66.62
CA ARG A 4 -16.57 -13.14 65.67
C ARG A 4 -17.09 -13.57 64.29
N SER A 5 -18.30 -14.13 64.18
CA SER A 5 -18.85 -14.59 62.89
C SER A 5 -19.29 -13.43 61.99
N ARG A 6 -19.92 -12.40 62.58
CA ARG A 6 -20.36 -11.21 61.84
C ARG A 6 -19.16 -10.39 61.33
N LEU A 7 -18.12 -10.24 62.16
CA LEU A 7 -16.89 -9.55 61.76
C LEU A 7 -16.18 -10.29 60.61
N ARG A 8 -16.10 -11.62 60.67
CA ARG A 8 -15.53 -12.44 59.59
C ARG A 8 -16.29 -12.23 58.27
N SER A 9 -17.63 -12.27 58.30
CA SER A 9 -18.47 -12.07 57.12
C SER A 9 -18.30 -10.67 56.50
N LEU A 10 -18.25 -9.62 57.33
CA LEU A 10 -17.98 -8.25 56.85
C LEU A 10 -16.58 -8.13 56.23
N LEU A 11 -15.56 -8.71 56.88
CA LEU A 11 -14.19 -8.71 56.36
C LEU A 11 -14.07 -9.50 55.05
N THR A 12 -14.82 -10.60 54.90
CA THR A 12 -14.81 -11.36 53.63
C THR A 12 -15.47 -10.57 52.50
N GLY A 13 -16.58 -9.88 52.78
CA GLY A 13 -17.22 -8.99 51.81
C GLY A 13 -16.29 -7.84 51.39
N LEU A 14 -15.64 -7.18 52.35
CA LEU A 14 -14.68 -6.11 52.07
C LEU A 14 -13.49 -6.62 51.23
N ALA A 15 -12.95 -7.80 51.58
CA ALA A 15 -11.86 -8.41 50.83
C ALA A 15 -12.28 -8.76 49.39
N LEU A 16 -13.50 -9.25 49.19
CA LEU A 16 -14.04 -9.54 47.87
C LEU A 16 -14.12 -8.28 47.01
N TYR A 17 -14.68 -7.19 47.54
CA TYR A 17 -14.78 -5.92 46.80
C TYR A 17 -13.41 -5.29 46.53
N ALA A 18 -12.48 -5.37 47.48
CA ALA A 18 -11.11 -4.89 47.28
C ALA A 18 -10.40 -5.68 46.17
N MET A 19 -10.55 -7.00 46.14
CA MET A 19 -10.01 -7.86 45.09
C MET A 19 -10.64 -7.53 43.72
N ALA A 20 -11.96 -7.34 43.66
CA ALA A 20 -12.63 -6.94 42.43
C ALA A 20 -12.13 -5.57 41.93
N ALA A 21 -11.96 -4.59 42.82
CA ALA A 21 -11.42 -3.28 42.47
C ALA A 21 -9.98 -3.36 41.95
N MET A 22 -9.13 -4.19 42.55
CA MET A 22 -7.76 -4.42 42.06
C MET A 22 -7.76 -5.05 40.66
N ILE A 23 -8.61 -6.04 40.40
CA ILE A 23 -8.72 -6.67 39.08
C ILE A 23 -9.19 -5.65 38.04
N VAL A 24 -10.24 -4.89 38.33
CA VAL A 24 -10.75 -3.84 37.43
C VAL A 24 -9.69 -2.76 37.19
N GLY A 25 -8.97 -2.33 38.21
CA GLY A 25 -7.89 -1.36 38.08
C GLY A 25 -6.75 -1.87 37.20
N TYR A 26 -6.31 -3.12 37.41
CA TYR A 26 -5.29 -3.75 36.59
C TYR A 26 -5.70 -3.81 35.11
N PHE A 27 -6.91 -4.27 34.82
CA PHE A 27 -7.42 -4.32 33.45
C PHE A 27 -7.63 -2.91 32.86
N GLY A 28 -8.07 -1.93 33.65
CA GLY A 28 -8.22 -0.55 33.22
C GLY A 28 -6.89 0.09 32.80
N VAL A 29 -5.85 -0.07 33.60
CA VAL A 29 -4.49 0.42 33.27
C VAL A 29 -3.94 -0.29 32.02
N ASN A 30 -4.10 -1.62 31.94
CA ASN A 30 -3.66 -2.37 30.77
C ASN A 30 -4.45 -2.04 29.50
N ALA A 31 -5.72 -1.65 29.61
CA ALA A 31 -6.52 -1.20 28.47
C ALA A 31 -6.04 0.16 27.93
N TYR A 32 -5.44 1.00 28.78
CA TYR A 32 -4.89 2.30 28.37
C TYR A 32 -3.45 2.20 27.84
N THR A 33 -2.60 1.42 28.52
CA THR A 33 -1.14 1.33 28.25
C THR A 33 -0.76 0.12 27.39
N GLY A 34 -1.67 -0.84 27.19
CA GLY A 34 -1.37 -2.08 26.46
C GLY A 34 -1.16 -1.85 24.96
N LYS A 35 -0.50 -2.81 24.30
CA LYS A 35 -0.19 -2.77 22.86
C LYS A 35 -1.41 -2.71 21.92
N TYR A 36 -2.61 -2.95 22.45
CA TYR A 36 -3.90 -2.82 21.74
C TYR A 36 -4.82 -1.80 22.42
N GLY A 37 -4.27 -1.01 23.34
CA GLY A 37 -4.99 0.03 24.05
C GLY A 37 -5.32 1.22 23.15
N LEU A 38 -6.08 2.17 23.69
CA LEU A 38 -6.54 3.34 22.94
C LEU A 38 -5.41 4.14 22.30
N ASN A 39 -4.22 4.17 22.94
CA ASN A 39 -3.06 4.90 22.44
C ASN A 39 -2.35 4.18 21.27
N ALA A 40 -2.36 2.83 21.23
CA ALA A 40 -1.68 2.07 20.19
C ALA A 40 -2.32 2.23 18.81
N ARG A 41 -3.58 2.68 18.75
CA ARG A 41 -4.24 3.02 17.48
C ARG A 41 -3.58 4.20 16.78
N GLN A 42 -3.11 5.20 17.53
CA GLN A 42 -2.53 6.40 16.92
C GLN A 42 -1.22 6.10 16.18
N ASP A 43 -0.36 5.27 16.77
CA ASP A 43 0.90 4.87 16.15
C ASP A 43 0.65 4.05 14.87
N LEU A 44 -0.30 3.12 14.94
CA LEU A 44 -0.70 2.31 13.78
C LEU A 44 -1.34 3.17 12.67
N ASP A 45 -2.19 4.12 13.03
CA ASP A 45 -2.81 5.04 12.06
C ASP A 45 -1.72 5.90 11.37
N GLN A 46 -0.72 6.37 12.12
CA GLN A 46 0.41 7.10 11.56
C GLN A 46 1.25 6.23 10.61
N GLU A 47 1.53 4.99 10.98
CA GLU A 47 2.26 4.03 10.15
C GLU A 47 1.48 3.71 8.86
N ILE A 48 0.16 3.52 8.96
CA ILE A 48 -0.73 3.32 7.81
C ILE A 48 -0.67 4.53 6.87
N ILE A 49 -0.73 5.75 7.39
CA ILE A 49 -0.65 6.98 6.59
C ILE A 49 0.71 7.05 5.88
N ALA A 50 1.81 6.81 6.60
CA ALA A 50 3.16 6.84 6.05
C ALA A 50 3.32 5.82 4.91
N LEU A 51 2.99 4.55 5.16
CA LEU A 51 3.09 3.47 4.17
C LEU A 51 2.19 3.69 2.96
N THR A 52 0.97 4.22 3.17
CA THR A 52 0.04 4.52 2.07
C THR A 52 0.60 5.64 1.19
N SER A 53 1.19 6.68 1.79
CA SER A 53 1.81 7.78 1.04
C SER A 53 3.02 7.29 0.22
N GLU A 54 3.84 6.41 0.78
CA GLU A 54 4.99 5.84 0.10
C GLU A 54 4.56 4.94 -1.06
N LEU A 55 3.52 4.12 -0.85
CA LEU A 55 2.93 3.28 -1.88
C LEU A 55 2.44 4.11 -3.07
N VAL A 56 1.73 5.21 -2.82
CA VAL A 56 1.26 6.12 -3.87
C VAL A 56 2.43 6.70 -4.66
N ARG A 57 3.49 7.15 -3.98
CA ARG A 57 4.71 7.66 -4.64
C ARG A 57 5.37 6.60 -5.52
N LEU A 58 5.61 5.40 -4.98
CA LEU A 58 6.24 4.30 -5.72
C LEU A 58 5.41 3.85 -6.92
N LYS A 59 4.07 3.84 -6.81
CA LYS A 59 3.18 3.56 -7.95
C LYS A 59 3.31 4.61 -9.04
N ALA A 60 3.42 5.88 -8.69
CA ALA A 60 3.62 6.95 -9.67
C ALA A 60 4.96 6.80 -10.40
N GLU A 61 6.04 6.53 -9.66
CA GLU A 61 7.37 6.27 -10.24
C GLU A 61 7.36 5.06 -11.17
N ARG A 62 6.71 3.96 -10.75
CA ARG A 62 6.52 2.79 -11.61
C ARG A 62 5.78 3.16 -12.89
N ALA A 63 4.67 3.88 -12.80
CA ALA A 63 3.87 4.23 -13.97
C ALA A 63 4.65 5.11 -14.96
N GLU A 64 5.46 6.04 -14.45
CA GLU A 64 6.35 6.85 -15.29
C GLU A 64 7.43 6.00 -15.96
N GLY A 65 8.06 5.09 -15.22
CA GLY A 65 9.03 4.14 -15.74
C GLY A 65 8.43 3.23 -16.81
N GLU A 66 7.23 2.70 -16.58
CA GLU A 66 6.50 1.86 -17.54
C GLU A 66 6.19 2.61 -18.83
N LYS A 67 5.80 3.89 -18.74
CA LYS A 67 5.59 4.73 -19.91
C LYS A 67 6.89 4.91 -20.70
N ARG A 68 8.01 5.17 -20.03
CA ARG A 68 9.33 5.31 -20.68
C ARG A 68 9.77 4.00 -21.35
N VAL A 69 9.59 2.86 -20.67
CA VAL A 69 9.89 1.54 -21.24
C VAL A 69 9.00 1.21 -22.42
N ALA A 70 7.71 1.56 -22.36
CA ALA A 70 6.78 1.38 -23.47
C ALA A 70 7.22 2.17 -24.73
N LEU A 71 7.72 3.40 -24.55
CA LEU A 71 8.27 4.20 -25.65
C LEU A 71 9.57 3.63 -26.23
N LEU A 72 10.36 2.90 -25.44
CA LEU A 72 11.62 2.28 -25.87
C LEU A 72 11.43 0.86 -26.43
N ARG A 73 10.25 0.26 -26.27
CA ARG A 73 9.98 -1.09 -26.76
C ARG A 73 9.79 -1.08 -28.28
N ALA A 74 10.72 -1.73 -28.97
CA ALA A 74 10.63 -2.00 -30.41
C ALA A 74 9.34 -2.75 -30.83
N SER A 75 8.65 -3.41 -29.90
CA SER A 75 7.36 -4.07 -30.16
C SER A 75 6.20 -3.09 -30.42
N GLY A 76 6.40 -1.79 -30.19
CA GLY A 76 5.45 -0.74 -30.56
C GLY A 76 5.78 -0.02 -31.87
N ILE A 77 6.89 -0.40 -32.54
CA ILE A 77 7.23 0.15 -33.85
C ILE A 77 6.41 -0.62 -34.89
N ASP A 78 5.51 0.10 -35.57
CA ASP A 78 4.70 -0.45 -36.64
C ASP A 78 5.61 -1.01 -37.75
N PRO A 79 5.44 -2.28 -38.16
CA PRO A 79 6.15 -2.85 -39.30
C PRO A 79 6.10 -1.97 -40.56
N ASP A 80 4.99 -1.27 -40.79
CA ASP A 80 4.84 -0.38 -41.96
C ASP A 80 5.76 0.84 -41.86
N MET A 81 5.97 1.38 -40.65
CA MET A 81 6.92 2.47 -40.41
C MET A 81 8.38 2.03 -40.68
N LEU A 82 8.69 0.76 -40.41
CA LEU A 82 9.99 0.19 -40.76
C LEU A 82 10.14 0.01 -42.27
N ASP A 83 9.10 -0.46 -42.96
CA ASP A 83 9.11 -0.64 -44.42
C ASP A 83 9.26 0.72 -45.14
N GLU A 84 8.55 1.76 -44.71
CA GLU A 84 8.73 3.12 -45.22
C GLU A 84 10.17 3.63 -45.07
N ARG A 85 10.78 3.40 -43.89
CA ARG A 85 12.16 3.84 -43.62
C ARG A 85 13.18 3.10 -44.49
N VAL A 86 12.97 1.80 -44.70
CA VAL A 86 13.77 0.94 -45.59
C VAL A 86 13.68 1.44 -47.03
N ARG A 87 12.46 1.66 -47.54
CA ARG A 87 12.24 2.19 -48.91
C ARG A 87 12.88 3.56 -49.09
N TYR A 88 12.74 4.45 -48.12
CA TYR A 88 13.33 5.79 -48.16
C TYR A 88 14.87 5.77 -48.17
N GLN A 89 15.49 4.96 -47.30
CA GLN A 89 16.95 4.97 -47.16
C GLN A 89 17.68 4.13 -48.22
N LEU A 90 17.10 3.01 -48.63
CA LEU A 90 17.75 2.07 -49.55
C LEU A 90 17.29 2.23 -51.00
N HIS A 91 16.38 3.20 -51.27
CA HIS A 91 15.67 3.34 -52.55
C HIS A 91 15.10 1.99 -53.02
N TYR A 92 14.68 1.17 -52.07
CA TYR A 92 14.20 -0.18 -52.31
C TYR A 92 12.73 -0.09 -52.72
N ALA A 93 12.38 -0.69 -53.85
CA ALA A 93 10.99 -0.82 -54.31
C ALA A 93 10.66 -2.31 -54.43
N ASN A 94 9.45 -2.71 -54.01
CA ASN A 94 9.03 -4.10 -54.15
C ASN A 94 8.89 -4.43 -55.65
N PRO A 95 9.27 -5.63 -56.12
CA PRO A 95 9.08 -6.04 -57.51
C PRO A 95 7.64 -5.93 -58.03
N HIS A 96 6.64 -5.88 -57.14
CA HIS A 96 5.22 -5.73 -57.48
C HIS A 96 4.71 -4.29 -57.37
N ASP A 97 5.56 -3.33 -57.00
CA ASP A 97 5.16 -1.92 -56.88
C ASP A 97 5.11 -1.25 -58.27
N LEU A 98 4.05 -0.46 -58.50
CA LEU A 98 3.91 0.37 -59.70
C LEU A 98 4.74 1.65 -59.53
N ILE A 99 5.88 1.72 -60.22
CA ILE A 99 6.76 2.90 -60.21
C ILE A 99 6.33 3.87 -61.31
N HIS A 100 5.92 5.08 -60.93
CA HIS A 100 5.61 6.16 -61.87
C HIS A 100 6.76 7.18 -61.88
N ILE A 101 7.53 7.24 -62.97
CA ILE A 101 8.65 8.19 -63.11
C ILE A 101 8.07 9.56 -63.44
N ILE A 102 8.22 10.51 -62.52
CA ILE A 102 7.80 11.89 -62.72
C ILE A 102 8.98 12.64 -63.35
N ARG A 103 8.82 13.14 -64.58
CA ARG A 103 9.81 14.00 -65.23
C ARG A 103 9.76 15.37 -64.56
N GLN A 104 10.83 15.76 -63.88
CA GLN A 104 11.05 17.15 -63.49
C GLN A 104 11.72 17.86 -64.66
N ASP A 105 11.08 18.92 -65.15
CA ASP A 105 11.63 19.86 -66.13
C ASP A 105 12.61 20.85 -65.46
#